data_AF-A0AAX6G758-F1
#
_entry.id   AF-A0AAX6G758-F1
#
_cell.length_a   1.000
_cell.length_b   1.000
_cell.length_c   1.000
_cell.angle_alpha   90.00
_cell.angle_beta   90.00
_cell.angle_gamma   90.00
#
_symmetry.space_group_name_H-M   'P 1'
#
loop_
_entity.id
_entity.type
_entity.pdbx_description
1 polymer ?
#
loop_
_entity_poly.entity_id
_entity_poly.type
_entity_poly.pdbx_seq_one_letter_code
_entity_poly.pdbx_strand_id
1 'polypeptide(L)'
;MSSRGRRGGGGNDGVRGGRVFNRGGGRGGRGGGGGRGLTENYGPPHRRDQPQPSLSARAPAPAQSAMSAQAAVGTHDMQREVERMTIQSPALAQEEEEEEQTPELPPPVSSKAMKRPARPGYGKVGTPCIVRANHFLVTVADKNLFHYDVAITPEVISKTVCRTIISQLVTLYKDSHLGMCIPAYDGRKSLYTAGELPFTSEKFKIKLTGERGVKEYDVVIKLAGRADLHHLKQFLLGRQHDTPQETIQVLDVVLRETPSTNYVTVSRSFFSPIFGSKVSIGSGIECWRGYYQSLRPTQMGLSLNIDISATSFYEPLQVVDFARQYLNIRDPNRALSDRDRVSLKKALRGVKVEVTHMGDCRRRYKITGVTSAPLRELTFSVDGSGKKMHVARYFQERYQIQCRNVSWPCLQAGSDSKPIYLPMEVCKIVEGQRFSKKLNKDQVTAILKATCQRPQQRESSILKMLDHNKYNEDKHAQEFGLSVSNQLASVEARILPPPKLKYHESGREKICNPRVGAWNMINKKMVNGGRIQNWACINYSRLPEEAAVHFCNSLFWICNTIGMAINPNPVINISTGQPNNIEAGLVNVHNQTAPKGRPLQLLLIILPEITGFYRIEDQEDL
;
A
#
# COMPACT_ATOMS: atom_id res chain seq x y z
N MET A 1 14.27 -52.32 27.92
CA MET A 1 15.42 -51.56 28.46
C MET A 1 14.88 -50.20 28.89
N SER A 2 14.31 -50.10 30.10
CA SER A 2 15.02 -49.71 31.33
C SER A 2 15.44 -48.23 31.26
N SER A 3 15.08 -47.31 32.15
CA SER A 3 14.36 -47.40 33.42
C SER A 3 14.20 -45.98 33.99
N ARG A 4 13.02 -45.72 34.56
CA ARG A 4 12.71 -45.05 35.85
C ARG A 4 13.65 -43.98 36.43
N GLY A 5 13.04 -42.85 36.80
CA GLY A 5 13.41 -42.04 37.97
C GLY A 5 12.16 -41.36 38.56
N ARG A 6 11.77 -41.74 39.79
CA ARG A 6 10.55 -41.37 40.53
C ARG A 6 10.96 -40.71 41.86
N ARG A 7 10.02 -39.99 42.50
CA ARG A 7 10.01 -39.39 43.87
C ARG A 7 10.72 -38.03 43.97
N GLY A 8 10.27 -37.06 44.76
CA GLY A 8 9.26 -36.90 45.82
C GLY A 8 9.66 -35.59 46.56
N GLY A 9 8.77 -34.68 46.93
CA GLY A 9 7.96 -34.69 48.15
C GLY A 9 8.24 -33.43 49.01
N GLY A 10 7.21 -32.94 49.73
CA GLY A 10 7.28 -31.86 50.75
C GLY A 10 7.00 -30.45 50.17
N GLY A 11 5.98 -29.67 50.57
CA GLY A 11 5.19 -29.61 51.80
C GLY A 11 5.70 -28.47 52.69
N ASN A 12 5.00 -27.32 52.74
CA ASN A 12 4.63 -26.67 54.01
C ASN A 12 3.67 -25.47 53.83
N ASP A 13 2.89 -25.28 54.88
CA ASP A 13 1.74 -24.41 55.10
C ASP A 13 2.02 -22.89 55.22
N GLY A 14 0.95 -22.07 55.14
CA GLY A 14 1.03 -20.63 55.40
C GLY A 14 -0.27 -19.84 55.25
N VAL A 15 -1.18 -20.04 56.21
CA VAL A 15 -2.52 -19.47 56.44
C VAL A 15 -2.59 -17.92 56.61
N ARG A 16 -3.83 -17.36 56.42
CA ARG A 16 -4.42 -16.05 56.84
C ARG A 16 -4.17 -14.83 55.94
N GLY A 17 -5.14 -13.96 55.65
CA GLY A 17 -6.52 -13.82 56.13
C GLY A 17 -7.24 -12.69 55.35
N GLY A 18 -8.57 -12.75 55.33
CA GLY A 18 -9.41 -11.81 54.58
C GLY A 18 -9.67 -10.47 55.25
N ARG A 19 -10.32 -9.57 54.51
CA ARG A 19 -11.29 -8.59 55.03
C ARG A 19 -12.13 -8.01 53.88
N VAL A 20 -13.42 -8.29 53.98
CA VAL A 20 -14.54 -7.58 53.34
C VAL A 20 -14.82 -6.31 54.16
N PHE A 21 -15.22 -5.19 53.54
CA PHE A 21 -16.35 -4.35 54.00
C PHE A 21 -16.73 -3.24 53.01
N ASN A 22 -17.92 -3.45 52.44
CA ASN A 22 -19.01 -2.59 52.00
C ASN A 22 -19.06 -1.10 52.46
N ARG A 23 -19.55 -0.21 51.56
CA ARG A 23 -20.40 1.01 51.78
C ARG A 23 -20.81 1.51 50.37
N GLY A 24 -22.08 1.48 49.92
CA GLY A 24 -23.25 2.25 50.37
C GLY A 24 -23.20 3.66 49.75
N GLY A 25 -23.95 4.02 48.70
CA GLY A 25 -25.39 4.40 48.68
C GLY A 25 -25.49 5.93 48.45
N GLY A 26 -26.14 6.48 47.42
CA GLY A 26 -27.57 6.85 47.44
C GLY A 26 -27.84 8.16 46.68
N ARG A 27 -29.09 8.32 46.22
CA ARG A 27 -29.69 9.30 45.29
C ARG A 27 -30.22 10.61 45.94
N GLY A 28 -30.59 11.57 45.09
CA GLY A 28 -31.73 12.52 45.26
C GLY A 28 -31.29 13.99 45.46
N GLY A 29 -31.98 15.06 45.03
CA GLY A 29 -33.27 15.34 44.40
C GLY A 29 -33.43 16.89 44.30
N ARG A 30 -34.01 17.43 43.22
CA ARG A 30 -35.29 18.20 43.11
C ARG A 30 -35.44 19.55 43.84
N GLY A 31 -36.00 20.53 43.09
CA GLY A 31 -36.84 21.66 43.54
C GLY A 31 -36.23 23.04 43.23
N GLY A 32 -36.91 24.06 42.67
CA GLY A 32 -38.33 24.31 42.36
C GLY A 32 -38.75 25.71 42.84
N GLY A 33 -39.42 26.51 41.99
CA GLY A 33 -40.11 27.77 42.35
C GLY A 33 -40.13 28.75 41.15
N GLY A 34 -41.20 29.44 40.76
CA GLY A 34 -42.55 29.62 41.30
C GLY A 34 -42.98 31.11 41.19
N GLY A 35 -44.09 31.42 40.51
CA GLY A 35 -44.79 32.73 40.50
C GLY A 35 -45.75 32.85 39.29
N ARG A 36 -47.09 32.67 39.44
CA ARG A 36 -48.17 33.64 39.83
C ARG A 36 -48.17 34.92 38.97
N GLY A 37 -49.24 35.41 38.31
CA GLY A 37 -50.65 35.01 38.11
C GLY A 37 -51.52 36.22 37.68
N LEU A 38 -52.67 35.94 37.01
CA LEU A 38 -53.92 36.75 36.85
C LEU A 38 -53.92 37.92 35.82
N THR A 39 -54.95 38.25 35.02
CA THR A 39 -56.43 38.08 35.07
C THR A 39 -57.10 38.37 33.68
N GLU A 40 -58.19 37.64 33.36
CA GLU A 40 -59.51 38.01 32.74
C GLU A 40 -59.63 38.88 31.45
N ASN A 41 -60.63 38.79 30.56
CA ASN A 41 -61.70 37.84 30.16
C ASN A 41 -62.42 38.52 28.94
N TYR A 42 -62.92 37.78 27.93
CA TYR A 42 -64.12 38.03 27.08
C TYR A 42 -64.13 37.10 25.83
N GLY A 43 -65.28 36.45 25.56
CA GLY A 43 -65.46 35.35 24.59
C GLY A 43 -65.92 35.73 23.16
N PRO A 44 -66.71 34.88 22.45
CA PRO A 44 -66.30 34.17 21.21
C PRO A 44 -67.27 34.44 20.02
N PRO A 45 -67.42 33.59 18.97
CA PRO A 45 -66.50 32.73 18.19
C PRO A 45 -66.57 33.02 16.66
N HIS A 46 -65.61 32.55 15.85
CA HIS A 46 -65.90 32.15 14.46
C HIS A 46 -65.04 30.96 14.03
N ARG A 47 -65.74 29.88 13.64
CA ARG A 47 -65.19 28.70 12.94
C ARG A 47 -64.64 29.10 11.58
N ARG A 48 -63.45 28.60 11.23
CA ARG A 48 -63.08 28.21 9.86
C ARG A 48 -61.94 27.21 9.89
N ASP A 49 -62.08 26.22 9.02
CA ASP A 49 -61.29 24.99 8.91
C ASP A 49 -59.79 25.23 8.71
N GLN A 50 -58.98 24.44 9.43
CA GLN A 50 -57.56 24.25 9.18
C GLN A 50 -57.34 23.10 8.17
N PRO A 51 -56.45 23.28 7.20
CA PRO A 51 -55.61 22.20 6.70
C PRO A 51 -54.26 22.19 7.44
N GLN A 52 -53.89 21.03 7.97
CA GLN A 52 -52.60 20.78 8.62
C GLN A 52 -51.40 21.00 7.66
N PRO A 53 -50.27 21.56 8.13
CA PRO A 53 -49.04 21.60 7.38
C PRO A 53 -48.31 20.24 7.40
N SER A 54 -47.93 19.79 6.21
CA SER A 54 -47.13 18.60 5.92
C SER A 54 -45.77 18.62 6.60
N LEU A 55 -45.46 17.59 7.38
CA LEU A 55 -44.12 17.32 7.91
C LEU A 55 -43.16 16.91 6.78
N SER A 56 -42.14 17.74 6.58
CA SER A 56 -40.95 17.47 5.79
C SER A 56 -40.24 16.20 6.27
N ALA A 57 -40.16 15.19 5.42
CA ALA A 57 -39.39 13.97 5.68
C ALA A 57 -37.89 14.27 5.65
N ARG A 58 -37.27 14.11 6.82
CA ARG A 58 -35.83 14.12 7.05
C ARG A 58 -35.16 12.97 6.28
N ALA A 59 -34.15 13.29 5.49
CA ALA A 59 -33.32 12.32 4.77
C ALA A 59 -32.64 11.34 5.76
N PRO A 60 -32.59 10.02 5.46
CA PRO A 60 -31.89 9.08 6.32
C PRO A 60 -30.36 9.23 6.18
N ALA A 61 -29.67 9.15 7.32
CA ALA A 61 -28.21 9.15 7.41
C ALA A 61 -27.60 7.96 6.64
N PRO A 62 -26.39 8.10 6.06
CA PRO A 62 -25.75 7.02 5.35
C PRO A 62 -25.35 5.89 6.31
N ALA A 63 -25.80 4.68 6.00
CA ALA A 63 -25.38 3.45 6.66
C ALA A 63 -23.86 3.26 6.50
N GLN A 64 -23.18 3.01 7.62
CA GLN A 64 -21.78 2.58 7.63
C GLN A 64 -21.70 1.17 7.04
N SER A 65 -21.43 1.08 5.75
CA SER A 65 -21.05 -0.17 5.10
C SER A 65 -19.59 -0.49 5.45
N ALA A 66 -19.38 -1.57 6.19
CA ALA A 66 -18.09 -2.22 6.34
C ALA A 66 -17.62 -2.68 4.95
N MET A 67 -16.77 -1.89 4.31
CA MET A 67 -16.14 -2.27 3.04
C MET A 67 -14.87 -3.06 3.33
N SER A 68 -14.89 -4.30 2.87
CA SER A 68 -13.79 -5.25 2.80
C SER A 68 -12.57 -4.62 2.11
N ALA A 69 -11.41 -4.83 2.74
CA ALA A 69 -10.12 -4.42 2.25
C ALA A 69 -9.72 -5.23 1.00
N GLN A 70 -9.98 -4.70 -0.19
CA GLN A 70 -9.37 -5.14 -1.45
C GLN A 70 -8.85 -3.92 -2.21
N ALA A 71 -7.77 -3.35 -1.71
CA ALA A 71 -6.97 -2.35 -2.42
C ALA A 71 -5.50 -2.52 -2.03
N ALA A 72 -4.93 -3.71 -2.27
CA ALA A 72 -3.50 -3.98 -2.11
C ALA A 72 -2.98 -5.22 -2.87
N VAL A 73 -3.72 -5.75 -3.85
CA VAL A 73 -3.29 -6.92 -4.63
C VAL A 73 -3.29 -6.54 -6.10
N GLY A 74 -2.14 -6.11 -6.60
CA GLY A 74 -2.01 -5.71 -8.00
C GLY A 74 -0.57 -5.49 -8.47
N THR A 75 0.43 -6.00 -7.74
CA THR A 75 1.85 -5.85 -8.13
C THR A 75 2.70 -7.09 -7.88
N HIS A 76 2.13 -8.21 -7.42
CA HIS A 76 2.91 -9.40 -7.09
C HIS A 76 2.92 -10.50 -8.17
N ASP A 77 1.94 -10.53 -9.09
CA ASP A 77 1.85 -11.60 -10.09
C ASP A 77 2.78 -11.44 -11.29
N MET A 78 3.29 -10.23 -11.59
CA MET A 78 4.21 -10.03 -12.71
C MET A 78 5.66 -10.48 -12.45
N GLN A 79 6.01 -10.88 -11.23
CA GLN A 79 7.38 -11.29 -10.90
C GLN A 79 7.63 -12.80 -11.04
N ARG A 80 6.59 -13.64 -11.09
CA ARG A 80 6.75 -15.10 -11.11
C ARG A 80 6.90 -15.71 -12.51
N GLU A 81 6.61 -14.98 -13.58
CA GLU A 81 6.68 -15.49 -14.95
C GLU A 81 8.03 -15.28 -15.65
N VAL A 82 8.92 -14.45 -15.09
CA VAL A 82 10.21 -14.09 -15.72
C VAL A 82 11.38 -15.02 -15.28
N GLU A 83 11.20 -15.84 -14.25
CA GLU A 83 12.27 -16.71 -13.70
C GLU A 83 12.20 -18.19 -14.16
N ARG A 84 11.41 -18.53 -15.19
CA ARG A 84 11.26 -19.93 -15.66
C ARG A 84 11.80 -20.25 -17.05
N MET A 85 12.54 -19.37 -17.71
CA MET A 85 13.09 -19.67 -19.04
C MET A 85 14.58 -19.33 -19.14
N THR A 86 15.41 -20.24 -18.66
CA THR A 86 16.83 -20.44 -19.04
C THR A 86 17.13 -21.88 -18.60
N ILE A 87 17.42 -22.85 -19.47
CA ILE A 87 18.68 -23.12 -20.19
C ILE A 87 18.38 -24.36 -21.06
N GLN A 88 18.84 -24.43 -22.32
CA GLN A 88 19.82 -25.41 -22.88
C GLN A 88 19.78 -25.44 -24.42
N SER A 89 20.94 -25.18 -25.05
CA SER A 89 21.25 -25.50 -26.45
C SER A 89 21.60 -26.99 -26.60
N PRO A 90 21.54 -27.58 -27.82
CA PRO A 90 22.79 -27.75 -28.56
C PRO A 90 22.72 -27.69 -30.11
N ALA A 91 23.84 -27.22 -30.67
CA ALA A 91 24.64 -27.63 -31.86
C ALA A 91 24.02 -28.04 -33.24
N LEU A 92 24.41 -27.24 -34.25
CA LEU A 92 25.05 -27.52 -35.56
C LEU A 92 24.55 -28.65 -36.48
N ALA A 93 24.13 -28.25 -37.68
CA ALA A 93 24.52 -28.86 -38.96
C ALA A 93 24.44 -27.79 -40.09
N GLN A 94 25.44 -27.78 -40.96
CA GLN A 94 25.63 -26.90 -42.12
C GLN A 94 24.90 -27.46 -43.35
N GLU A 95 24.46 -26.59 -44.26
CA GLU A 95 24.40 -26.84 -45.71
C GLU A 95 24.30 -25.49 -46.45
N GLU A 96 25.01 -25.40 -47.58
CA GLU A 96 25.29 -24.22 -48.41
C GLU A 96 24.24 -23.98 -49.53
N GLU A 97 24.45 -22.88 -50.29
CA GLU A 97 23.84 -22.48 -51.59
C GLU A 97 22.48 -21.73 -51.51
N GLU A 98 22.20 -20.64 -52.25
CA GLU A 98 22.82 -19.87 -53.35
C GLU A 98 22.12 -18.48 -53.41
N GLU A 99 22.76 -17.45 -53.96
CA GLU A 99 22.26 -16.08 -54.05
C GLU A 99 21.16 -15.89 -55.12
N GLU A 100 20.05 -15.21 -54.78
CA GLU A 100 19.25 -14.47 -55.75
C GLU A 100 18.54 -13.25 -55.12
N GLN A 101 18.81 -12.06 -55.67
CA GLN A 101 18.25 -10.79 -55.21
C GLN A 101 16.77 -10.64 -55.56
N THR A 102 15.91 -10.48 -54.55
CA THR A 102 14.51 -10.01 -54.69
C THR A 102 14.17 -8.98 -53.60
N PRO A 103 13.28 -8.01 -53.88
CA PRO A 103 13.09 -6.80 -53.07
C PRO A 103 12.57 -7.11 -51.65
N GLU A 104 13.17 -6.45 -50.64
CA GLU A 104 12.91 -6.65 -49.21
C GLU A 104 11.41 -6.58 -48.85
N LEU A 105 10.81 -7.75 -48.67
CA LEU A 105 9.59 -7.91 -47.89
C LEU A 105 9.93 -7.82 -46.40
N PRO A 106 9.07 -7.20 -45.56
CA PRO A 106 9.30 -7.12 -44.13
C PRO A 106 9.47 -8.53 -43.53
N PRO A 107 10.34 -8.71 -42.53
CA PRO A 107 10.66 -10.03 -42.00
C PRO A 107 9.40 -10.76 -41.54
N PRO A 108 9.26 -12.07 -41.82
CA PRO A 108 8.06 -12.82 -41.51
C PRO A 108 7.84 -12.84 -39.99
N VAL A 109 6.80 -12.14 -39.55
CA VAL A 109 6.35 -12.15 -38.15
C VAL A 109 6.00 -13.59 -37.78
N SER A 110 6.76 -14.16 -36.84
CA SER A 110 6.54 -15.51 -36.30
C SER A 110 5.05 -15.79 -36.07
N SER A 111 4.53 -16.78 -36.78
CA SER A 111 3.11 -17.17 -36.83
C SER A 111 2.57 -17.75 -35.51
N LYS A 112 3.39 -17.79 -34.45
CA LYS A 112 3.03 -18.34 -33.13
C LYS A 112 2.71 -17.29 -32.06
N ALA A 113 2.75 -16.00 -32.37
CA ALA A 113 2.36 -14.97 -31.41
C ALA A 113 0.83 -15.00 -31.18
N MET A 114 0.40 -15.32 -29.95
CA MET A 114 -1.01 -15.29 -29.56
C MET A 114 -1.56 -13.88 -29.74
N LYS A 115 -2.29 -13.64 -30.84
CA LYS A 115 -2.86 -12.33 -31.17
C LYS A 115 -4.09 -12.08 -30.31
N ARG A 116 -4.13 -10.93 -29.64
CA ARG A 116 -5.33 -10.49 -28.93
C ARG A 116 -6.42 -10.16 -29.97
N PRO A 117 -7.70 -10.48 -29.69
CA PRO A 117 -8.78 -10.16 -30.61
C PRO A 117 -8.88 -8.65 -30.81
N ALA A 118 -9.09 -8.22 -32.05
CA ALA A 118 -9.37 -6.83 -32.36
C ALA A 118 -10.69 -6.39 -31.71
N ARG A 119 -10.80 -5.10 -31.39
CA ARG A 119 -12.05 -4.53 -30.90
C ARG A 119 -13.11 -4.64 -32.02
N PRO A 120 -14.25 -5.32 -31.79
CA PRO A 120 -15.26 -5.54 -32.83
C PRO A 120 -16.08 -4.27 -33.18
N GLY A 121 -16.01 -3.25 -32.34
CA GLY A 121 -16.71 -1.97 -32.53
C GLY A 121 -16.89 -1.21 -31.22
N TYR A 122 -17.71 -0.15 -31.27
CA TYR A 122 -18.06 0.67 -30.12
C TYR A 122 -19.44 0.32 -29.57
N GLY A 123 -19.60 0.33 -28.25
CA GLY A 123 -20.88 0.10 -27.60
C GLY A 123 -21.86 1.25 -27.86
N LYS A 124 -23.10 0.92 -28.22
CA LYS A 124 -24.18 1.89 -28.53
C LYS A 124 -25.26 1.98 -27.45
N VAL A 125 -25.25 1.09 -26.46
CA VAL A 125 -26.29 0.98 -25.42
C VAL A 125 -26.03 1.97 -24.28
N GLY A 126 -27.09 2.48 -23.66
CA GLY A 126 -27.03 3.38 -22.50
C GLY A 126 -27.13 4.86 -22.86
N THR A 127 -27.17 5.72 -21.85
CA THR A 127 -27.30 7.17 -22.00
C THR A 127 -25.92 7.80 -22.20
N PRO A 128 -25.68 8.57 -23.27
CA PRO A 128 -24.39 9.22 -23.49
C PRO A 128 -24.10 10.25 -22.40
N CYS A 129 -22.83 10.35 -22.00
CA CYS A 129 -22.32 11.38 -21.10
C CYS A 129 -20.86 11.70 -21.43
N ILE A 130 -20.36 12.83 -20.94
CA ILE A 130 -18.93 13.17 -21.05
C ILE A 130 -18.27 12.91 -19.71
N VAL A 131 -17.15 12.19 -19.74
CA VAL A 131 -16.27 12.00 -18.57
C VAL A 131 -14.92 12.62 -18.84
N ARG A 132 -14.28 13.11 -17.79
CA ARG A 132 -12.90 13.60 -17.86
C ARG A 132 -11.99 12.54 -17.29
N ALA A 133 -10.99 12.15 -18.07
CA ALA A 133 -9.96 11.22 -17.67
C ALA A 133 -8.68 11.98 -17.31
N ASN A 134 -7.95 11.49 -16.32
CA ASN A 134 -6.64 12.00 -15.90
C ASN A 134 -5.51 11.62 -16.88
N HIS A 135 -5.83 11.71 -18.17
CA HIS A 135 -4.96 11.50 -19.31
C HIS A 135 -4.75 12.85 -19.99
N PHE A 136 -3.49 13.18 -20.27
CA PHE A 136 -3.08 14.40 -20.95
C PHE A 136 -2.46 14.01 -22.29
N LEU A 137 -2.97 14.53 -23.40
CA LEU A 137 -2.44 14.19 -24.72
C LEU A 137 -0.99 14.62 -24.86
N VAL A 138 -0.18 13.78 -25.51
CA VAL A 138 1.24 14.02 -25.76
C VAL A 138 1.48 14.02 -27.26
N THR A 139 2.06 15.11 -27.76
CA THR A 139 2.55 15.19 -29.15
C THR A 139 4.05 14.97 -29.17
N VAL A 140 4.53 14.28 -30.20
CA VAL A 140 5.95 13.97 -30.39
C VAL A 140 6.37 14.55 -31.74
N ALA A 141 7.36 15.44 -31.72
CA ALA A 141 7.97 15.97 -32.94
C ALA A 141 8.74 14.87 -33.68
N ASP A 142 8.92 15.03 -34.99
CA ASP A 142 9.68 14.09 -35.79
C ASP A 142 11.19 14.28 -35.53
N LYS A 143 11.75 13.45 -34.66
CA LYS A 143 13.17 13.47 -34.28
C LYS A 143 13.76 12.07 -34.36
N ASN A 144 15.03 11.98 -34.72
CA ASN A 144 15.76 10.71 -34.67
C ASN A 144 16.16 10.41 -33.23
N LEU A 145 15.59 9.35 -32.66
CA LEU A 145 15.85 8.94 -31.28
C LEU A 145 16.79 7.75 -31.28
N PHE A 146 17.88 7.86 -30.53
CA PHE A 146 18.94 6.84 -30.47
C PHE A 146 18.97 6.21 -29.09
N HIS A 147 19.19 4.89 -29.05
CA HIS A 147 19.36 4.11 -27.83
C HIS A 147 20.81 3.64 -27.74
N TYR A 148 21.41 3.87 -26.59
CA TYR A 148 22.75 3.42 -26.22
C TYR A 148 22.70 2.55 -24.97
N ASP A 149 23.51 1.50 -24.99
CA ASP A 149 23.80 0.68 -23.82
C ASP A 149 24.88 1.34 -22.96
N VAL A 150 24.65 1.34 -21.66
CA VAL A 150 25.55 1.88 -20.64
C VAL A 150 26.06 0.75 -19.75
N ALA A 151 27.38 0.62 -19.66
CA ALA A 151 28.05 -0.23 -18.70
C ALA A 151 28.88 0.61 -17.73
N ILE A 152 28.70 0.39 -16.42
CA ILE A 152 29.43 1.09 -15.36
C ILE A 152 30.28 0.08 -14.59
N THR A 153 31.57 0.36 -14.45
CA THR A 153 32.53 -0.47 -13.70
C THR A 153 33.23 0.37 -12.63
N PRO A 154 33.29 -0.08 -11.37
CA PRO A 154 32.70 -1.31 -10.81
C PRO A 154 31.16 -1.29 -10.82
N GLU A 155 30.54 -2.47 -10.79
CA GLU A 155 29.07 -2.58 -10.87
C GLU A 155 28.39 -1.83 -9.70
N VAL A 156 27.39 -1.03 -10.05
CA VAL A 156 26.62 -0.22 -9.10
C VAL A 156 25.16 -0.66 -9.09
N ILE A 157 24.72 -1.21 -7.96
CA ILE A 157 23.32 -1.67 -7.77
C ILE A 157 22.35 -0.47 -7.61
N SER A 158 22.84 0.65 -7.08
CA SER A 158 22.01 1.79 -6.71
C SER A 158 21.71 2.70 -7.90
N LYS A 159 20.48 2.67 -8.43
CA LYS A 159 20.01 3.53 -9.52
C LYS A 159 20.35 5.02 -9.32
N THR A 160 20.17 5.55 -8.11
CA THR A 160 20.49 6.94 -7.79
C THR A 160 21.97 7.26 -8.03
N VAL A 161 22.87 6.33 -7.67
CA VAL A 161 24.30 6.52 -7.88
C VAL A 161 24.63 6.42 -9.37
N CYS A 162 24.03 5.48 -10.11
CA CYS A 162 24.18 5.40 -11.56
C CYS A 162 23.74 6.70 -12.24
N ARG A 163 22.61 7.29 -11.82
CA ARG A 163 22.15 8.60 -12.32
C ARG A 163 23.18 9.69 -12.01
N THR A 164 23.69 9.77 -10.79
CA THR A 164 24.74 10.75 -10.44
C THR A 164 26.01 10.59 -11.28
N ILE A 165 26.43 9.36 -11.57
CA ILE A 165 27.57 9.08 -12.46
C ILE A 165 27.31 9.65 -13.87
N ILE A 166 26.13 9.37 -14.44
CA ILE A 166 25.78 9.85 -15.78
C ILE A 166 25.58 11.38 -15.79
N SER A 167 24.98 11.99 -14.77
CA SER A 167 24.88 13.45 -14.67
C SER A 167 26.26 14.12 -14.63
N GLN A 168 27.21 13.52 -13.92
CA GLN A 168 28.60 14.00 -13.90
C GLN A 168 29.27 13.82 -15.27
N LEU A 169 29.03 12.69 -15.95
CA LEU A 169 29.52 12.45 -17.31
C LEU A 169 29.00 13.52 -18.28
N VAL A 170 27.69 13.77 -18.27
CA VAL A 170 27.08 14.81 -19.10
C VAL A 170 27.70 16.17 -18.78
N THR A 171 27.90 16.50 -17.50
CA THR A 171 28.50 17.79 -17.10
C THR A 171 29.94 17.94 -17.62
N LEU A 172 30.73 16.89 -17.64
CA LEU A 172 32.15 16.94 -18.06
C LEU A 172 32.34 16.85 -19.58
N TYR A 173 31.49 16.10 -20.28
CA TYR A 173 31.70 15.72 -21.67
C TYR A 173 30.61 16.24 -22.63
N LYS A 174 29.72 17.13 -22.17
CA LYS A 174 28.63 17.68 -22.98
C LYS A 174 29.13 18.29 -24.29
N ASP A 175 30.06 19.23 -24.19
CA ASP A 175 30.60 20.03 -25.30
C ASP A 175 31.53 19.20 -26.19
N SER A 176 32.29 18.28 -25.58
CA SER A 176 33.39 17.59 -26.25
C SER A 176 32.97 16.30 -26.96
N HIS A 177 32.21 15.42 -26.29
CA HIS A 177 31.91 14.08 -26.81
C HIS A 177 30.43 13.85 -27.04
N LEU A 178 29.54 14.57 -26.35
CA LEU A 178 28.09 14.33 -26.46
C LEU A 178 27.40 15.18 -27.54
N GLY A 179 28.16 15.98 -28.30
CA GLY A 179 27.60 16.81 -29.37
C GLY A 179 26.50 17.75 -28.91
N MET A 180 26.61 18.26 -27.68
CA MET A 180 25.60 19.08 -27.00
C MET A 180 24.25 18.43 -26.68
N CYS A 181 24.08 17.15 -26.98
CA CYS A 181 22.87 16.40 -26.67
C CYS A 181 22.60 16.37 -25.16
N ILE A 182 21.32 16.40 -24.78
CA ILE A 182 20.87 16.19 -23.40
C ILE A 182 20.29 14.78 -23.29
N PRO A 183 21.07 13.78 -22.82
CA PRO A 183 20.60 12.41 -22.79
C PRO A 183 19.61 12.15 -21.65
N ALA A 184 18.67 11.22 -21.86
CA ALA A 184 17.79 10.67 -20.83
C ALA A 184 18.27 9.26 -20.43
N TYR A 185 18.27 8.92 -19.16
CA TYR A 185 18.84 7.68 -18.63
C TYR A 185 17.84 6.92 -17.78
N ASP A 186 17.73 5.59 -17.95
CA ASP A 186 16.80 4.77 -17.15
C ASP A 186 17.28 4.48 -15.70
N GLY A 187 18.51 4.91 -15.39
CA GLY A 187 19.18 4.64 -14.11
C GLY A 187 19.83 3.25 -14.04
N ARG A 188 19.93 2.52 -15.15
CA ARG A 188 20.48 1.16 -15.23
C ARG A 188 21.45 0.95 -16.40
N LYS A 189 20.93 0.75 -17.60
CA LYS A 189 21.70 0.30 -18.77
C LYS A 189 21.30 1.03 -20.05
N SER A 190 20.22 1.80 -20.05
CA SER A 190 19.67 2.39 -21.27
C SER A 190 19.75 3.90 -21.20
N LEU A 191 20.50 4.49 -22.14
CA LEU A 191 20.64 5.92 -22.36
C LEU A 191 20.02 6.26 -23.71
N TYR A 192 19.34 7.39 -23.79
CA TYR A 192 18.68 7.84 -25.02
C TYR A 192 19.09 9.27 -25.34
N THR A 193 19.17 9.59 -26.63
CA THR A 193 19.40 10.96 -27.14
C THR A 193 18.49 11.29 -28.30
N ALA A 194 18.19 12.57 -28.48
CA ALA A 194 17.54 13.09 -29.69
C ALA A 194 18.63 13.63 -30.63
N GLY A 195 19.12 12.76 -31.52
CA GLY A 195 20.33 12.99 -32.31
C GLY A 195 21.39 11.93 -32.05
N GLU A 196 22.21 11.66 -33.07
CA GLU A 196 23.30 10.68 -32.98
C GLU A 196 24.48 11.28 -32.22
N LEU A 197 25.08 10.51 -31.31
CA LEU A 197 26.33 10.88 -30.67
C LEU A 197 27.47 10.75 -31.71
N PRO A 198 28.53 11.57 -31.63
CA PRO A 198 29.65 11.54 -32.56
C PRO A 198 30.55 10.30 -32.44
N PHE A 199 30.05 9.21 -31.84
CA PHE A 199 30.73 7.94 -31.66
C PHE A 199 29.72 6.79 -31.61
N THR A 200 30.16 5.59 -32.00
CA THR A 200 29.38 4.35 -31.85
C THR A 200 29.68 3.62 -30.54
N SER A 201 30.88 3.80 -29.97
CA SER A 201 31.26 3.30 -28.66
C SER A 201 32.38 4.16 -28.08
N GLU A 202 32.24 4.62 -26.84
CA GLU A 202 33.25 5.46 -26.16
C GLU A 202 33.34 5.13 -24.67
N LYS A 203 34.54 5.30 -24.10
CA LYS A 203 34.82 5.01 -22.68
C LYS A 203 35.19 6.29 -21.92
N PHE A 204 34.42 6.57 -20.87
CA PHE A 204 34.58 7.74 -20.03
C PHE A 204 35.08 7.34 -18.64
N LYS A 205 35.92 8.20 -18.05
CA LYS A 205 36.34 8.09 -16.65
C LYS A 205 35.64 9.15 -15.82
N ILE A 206 34.87 8.72 -14.82
CA ILE A 206 34.08 9.58 -13.94
C ILE A 206 34.57 9.45 -12.51
N LYS A 207 34.89 10.58 -11.89
CA LYS A 207 35.25 10.65 -10.48
C LYS A 207 34.08 11.23 -9.69
N LEU A 208 33.58 10.48 -8.71
CA LEU A 208 32.59 10.97 -7.76
C LEU A 208 33.21 11.12 -6.38
N THR A 209 33.10 12.32 -5.83
CA THR A 209 33.49 12.59 -4.44
C THR A 209 32.36 12.18 -3.52
N GLY A 210 32.57 11.13 -2.72
CA GLY A 210 31.61 10.68 -1.70
C GLY A 210 32.14 10.86 -0.28
N GLU A 211 31.31 10.47 0.71
CA GLU A 211 31.66 10.52 2.15
C GLU A 211 32.91 9.69 2.52
N ARG A 212 33.33 8.75 1.66
CA ARG A 212 34.49 7.87 1.87
C ARG A 212 35.67 8.21 0.96
N GLY A 213 35.67 9.42 0.40
CA GLY A 213 36.67 9.86 -0.57
C GLY A 213 36.19 9.76 -2.01
N VAL A 214 37.13 10.01 -2.93
CA VAL A 214 36.90 9.98 -4.37
C VAL A 214 36.84 8.53 -4.85
N LYS A 215 35.80 8.19 -5.60
CA LYS A 215 35.68 6.92 -6.30
C LYS A 215 35.68 7.15 -7.80
N GLU A 216 36.44 6.34 -8.51
CA GLU A 216 36.51 6.36 -9.96
C GLU A 216 35.61 5.27 -10.55
N TYR A 217 34.93 5.61 -11.63
CA TYR A 217 34.08 4.72 -12.39
C TYR A 217 34.44 4.83 -13.87
N ASP A 218 34.57 3.68 -14.51
CA ASP A 218 34.63 3.56 -15.95
C ASP A 218 33.20 3.43 -16.48
N VAL A 219 32.82 4.28 -17.43
CA VAL A 219 31.51 4.26 -18.09
C VAL A 219 31.72 4.02 -19.57
N VAL A 220 31.12 2.97 -20.12
CA VAL A 220 31.11 2.69 -21.56
C VAL A 220 29.72 2.98 -22.10
N ILE A 221 29.63 3.80 -23.14
CA ILE A 221 28.39 4.10 -23.87
C ILE A 221 28.55 3.53 -25.27
N LYS A 222 27.64 2.64 -25.69
CA LYS A 222 27.67 1.99 -27.01
C LYS A 222 26.32 2.11 -27.71
N LEU A 223 26.29 2.47 -28.98
CA LEU A 223 25.08 2.53 -29.80
C LEU A 223 24.46 1.12 -29.87
N ALA A 224 23.19 1.04 -29.48
CA ALA A 224 22.42 -0.21 -29.44
C ALA A 224 21.34 -0.25 -30.52
N GLY A 225 20.71 0.89 -30.82
CA GLY A 225 19.65 0.95 -31.82
C GLY A 225 19.06 2.34 -32.00
N ARG A 226 17.96 2.40 -32.77
CA ARG A 226 17.21 3.62 -33.07
C ARG A 226 15.73 3.35 -32.81
N ALA A 227 15.05 4.30 -32.17
CA ALA A 227 13.61 4.18 -31.95
C ALA A 227 12.84 4.67 -33.19
N ASP A 228 11.87 3.88 -33.61
CA ASP A 228 11.06 4.18 -34.79
C ASP A 228 9.80 4.97 -34.38
N LEU A 229 9.82 6.28 -34.63
CA LEU A 229 8.66 7.16 -34.46
C LEU A 229 7.61 6.99 -35.57
N HIS A 230 8.01 6.52 -36.76
CA HIS A 230 7.07 6.23 -37.84
C HIS A 230 6.20 5.04 -37.47
N HIS A 231 6.80 3.96 -36.96
CA HIS A 231 6.10 2.81 -36.41
C HIS A 231 5.12 3.20 -35.31
N LEU A 232 5.54 4.07 -34.37
CA LEU A 232 4.64 4.64 -33.35
C LEU A 232 3.44 5.36 -33.98
N LYS A 233 3.65 6.20 -34.99
CA LYS A 233 2.57 6.90 -35.70
C LYS A 233 1.60 5.91 -36.38
N GLN A 234 2.11 4.91 -37.11
CA GLN A 234 1.27 3.89 -37.77
C GLN A 234 0.50 3.03 -36.76
N PHE A 235 1.12 2.68 -35.63
CA PHE A 235 0.47 1.94 -34.55
C PHE A 235 -0.69 2.75 -33.93
N LEU A 236 -0.47 4.04 -33.64
CA LEU A 236 -1.50 4.92 -33.07
C LEU A 236 -2.67 5.15 -34.06
N LEU A 237 -2.41 5.14 -35.36
CA LEU A 237 -3.42 5.20 -36.42
C LEU A 237 -4.13 3.84 -36.64
N GLY A 238 -3.71 2.77 -35.96
CA GLY A 238 -4.24 1.42 -36.12
C GLY A 238 -3.89 0.74 -37.44
N ARG A 239 -2.89 1.25 -38.17
CA ARG A 239 -2.40 0.68 -39.44
C ARG A 239 -1.37 -0.43 -39.21
N GLN A 240 -0.65 -0.37 -38.10
CA GLN A 240 0.21 -1.46 -37.61
C GLN A 240 -0.32 -1.96 -36.26
N HIS A 241 -0.21 -3.26 -36.01
CA HIS A 241 -0.81 -3.92 -34.85
C HIS A 241 0.20 -4.30 -33.76
N ASP A 242 1.46 -4.48 -34.14
CA ASP A 242 2.57 -4.71 -33.23
C ASP A 242 2.92 -3.41 -32.49
N THR A 243 3.05 -3.51 -31.17
CA THR A 243 3.26 -2.32 -30.31
C THR A 243 4.74 -1.94 -30.31
N PRO A 244 5.11 -0.69 -30.66
CA PRO A 244 6.49 -0.19 -30.61
C PRO A 244 6.91 0.09 -29.16
N GLN A 245 7.11 -1.00 -28.41
CA GLN A 245 7.36 -0.95 -26.97
C GLN A 245 8.67 -0.20 -26.64
N GLU A 246 9.69 -0.34 -27.48
CA GLU A 246 10.97 0.35 -27.34
C GLU A 246 10.79 1.87 -27.48
N THR A 247 10.12 2.34 -28.53
CA THR A 247 9.83 3.77 -28.73
C THR A 247 9.01 4.34 -27.57
N ILE A 248 7.99 3.63 -27.10
CA ILE A 248 7.19 4.08 -25.95
C ILE A 248 8.04 4.13 -24.67
N GLN A 249 8.96 3.18 -24.49
CA GLN A 249 9.88 3.17 -23.35
C GLN A 249 10.86 4.34 -23.38
N VAL A 250 11.41 4.70 -24.55
CA VAL A 250 12.27 5.89 -24.70
C VAL A 250 11.54 7.13 -24.19
N LEU A 251 10.34 7.37 -24.70
CA LEU A 251 9.55 8.55 -24.34
C LEU A 251 9.10 8.53 -22.86
N ASP A 252 8.80 7.35 -22.28
CA ASP A 252 8.53 7.23 -20.84
C ASP A 252 9.75 7.56 -19.99
N VAL A 253 10.95 7.11 -20.39
CA VAL A 253 12.21 7.41 -19.68
C VAL A 253 12.50 8.91 -19.72
N VAL A 254 12.33 9.57 -20.87
CA VAL A 254 12.53 11.01 -21.04
C VAL A 254 11.65 11.81 -20.07
N LEU A 255 10.34 11.55 -20.06
CA LEU A 255 9.41 12.25 -19.17
C LEU A 255 9.67 11.97 -17.68
N ARG A 256 10.50 10.97 -17.37
CA ARG A 256 10.81 10.56 -15.99
C ARG A 256 12.20 10.98 -15.54
N GLU A 257 13.05 11.51 -16.42
CA GLU A 257 14.44 11.84 -16.11
C GLU A 257 14.53 12.88 -14.99
N THR A 258 13.92 14.04 -15.19
CA THR A 258 13.87 15.15 -14.22
C THR A 258 13.23 14.74 -12.88
N PRO A 259 12.01 14.16 -12.84
CA PRO A 259 11.41 13.79 -11.56
C PRO A 259 12.15 12.63 -10.86
N SER A 260 12.82 11.73 -11.59
CA SER A 260 13.66 10.70 -10.98
C SER A 260 14.92 11.24 -10.32
N THR A 261 15.39 12.41 -10.74
CA THR A 261 16.52 13.10 -10.14
C THR A 261 16.10 13.94 -8.93
N ASN A 262 14.93 14.58 -9.01
CA ASN A 262 14.46 15.52 -8.00
C ASN A 262 13.68 14.88 -6.85
N TYR A 263 13.06 13.71 -7.05
CA TYR A 263 12.12 13.12 -6.11
C TYR A 263 12.43 11.65 -5.78
N VAL A 264 11.87 11.17 -4.67
CA VAL A 264 11.98 9.75 -4.33
C VAL A 264 11.11 8.94 -5.29
N THR A 265 11.76 8.18 -6.15
CA THR A 265 11.07 7.33 -7.13
C THR A 265 10.74 5.97 -6.53
N VAL A 266 9.46 5.59 -6.59
CA VAL A 266 8.97 4.26 -6.21
C VAL A 266 8.14 3.72 -7.36
N SER A 267 8.66 2.70 -8.05
CA SER A 267 8.05 2.15 -9.27
C SER A 267 7.83 3.23 -10.34
N ARG A 268 6.58 3.63 -10.60
CA ARG A 268 6.18 4.69 -11.55
C ARG A 268 5.65 5.95 -10.87
N SER A 269 5.89 6.07 -9.56
CA SER A 269 5.44 7.21 -8.77
C SER A 269 6.61 7.97 -8.16
N PHE A 270 6.40 9.27 -7.96
CA PHE A 270 7.39 10.21 -7.43
C PHE A 270 6.85 10.85 -6.16
N PHE A 271 7.63 10.84 -5.08
CA PHE A 271 7.22 11.30 -3.76
C PHE A 271 8.19 12.35 -3.23
N SER A 272 7.62 13.39 -2.60
CA SER A 272 8.39 14.45 -1.97
C SER A 272 7.51 15.24 -0.98
N PRO A 273 8.07 15.76 0.13
CA PRO A 273 7.37 16.64 1.04
C PRO A 273 6.88 17.95 0.39
N ILE A 274 7.41 18.32 -0.79
CA ILE A 274 6.94 19.54 -1.48
C ILE A 274 5.51 19.38 -2.02
N PHE A 275 5.02 18.15 -2.23
CA PHE A 275 3.68 17.88 -2.76
C PHE A 275 2.57 17.94 -1.69
N GLY A 276 2.91 18.34 -0.47
CA GLY A 276 1.97 18.56 0.62
C GLY A 276 2.58 18.24 1.98
N SER A 277 1.88 18.66 3.03
CA SER A 277 2.33 18.47 4.41
C SER A 277 2.59 16.99 4.72
N LYS A 278 3.73 16.73 5.38
CA LYS A 278 4.03 15.41 5.96
C LYS A 278 3.01 15.14 7.07
N VAL A 279 2.32 14.01 6.98
CA VAL A 279 1.34 13.60 8.00
C VAL A 279 1.92 12.41 8.75
N SER A 280 2.25 12.57 10.03
CA SER A 280 2.62 11.44 10.88
C SER A 280 1.44 10.46 10.97
N ILE A 281 1.71 9.18 10.74
CA ILE A 281 0.74 8.09 10.85
C ILE A 281 1.03 7.19 12.06
N GLY A 282 1.96 7.62 12.93
CA GLY A 282 2.33 6.94 14.17
C GLY A 282 3.44 5.90 14.01
N SER A 283 4.07 5.55 15.13
CA SER A 283 5.20 4.61 15.21
C SER A 283 6.44 5.02 14.42
N GLY A 284 6.71 6.34 14.33
CA GLY A 284 7.87 6.89 13.61
C GLY A 284 7.75 6.75 12.08
N ILE A 285 6.52 6.77 11.57
CA ILE A 285 6.21 6.65 10.14
C ILE A 285 5.32 7.83 9.76
N GLU A 286 5.62 8.42 8.60
CA GLU A 286 4.85 9.50 8.00
C GLU A 286 4.35 9.14 6.60
N CYS A 287 3.28 9.80 6.18
CA CYS A 287 2.71 9.68 4.84
C CYS A 287 3.23 10.83 3.97
N TRP A 288 3.85 10.49 2.85
CA TRP A 288 4.24 11.45 1.83
C TRP A 288 3.28 11.41 0.66
N ARG A 289 2.97 12.59 0.12
CA ARG A 289 2.25 12.75 -1.13
C ARG A 289 3.20 12.70 -2.33
N GLY A 290 2.62 12.42 -3.47
CA GLY A 290 3.33 12.23 -4.72
C GLY A 290 2.34 12.08 -5.86
N TYR A 291 2.87 11.66 -7.00
CA TYR A 291 2.06 11.37 -8.17
C TYR A 291 2.56 10.14 -8.91
N TYR A 292 1.63 9.41 -9.51
CA TYR A 292 1.88 8.39 -10.50
C TYR A 292 2.04 9.03 -11.87
N GLN A 293 2.92 8.50 -12.69
CA GLN A 293 3.12 8.90 -14.07
C GLN A 293 3.32 7.68 -14.96
N SER A 294 2.61 7.63 -16.09
CA SER A 294 2.84 6.61 -17.12
C SER A 294 2.43 7.12 -18.48
N LEU A 295 3.33 6.98 -19.45
CA LEU A 295 2.99 7.20 -20.85
C LEU A 295 2.21 5.98 -21.39
N ARG A 296 1.14 6.21 -22.14
CA ARG A 296 0.22 5.18 -22.63
C ARG A 296 -0.24 5.47 -24.06
N PRO A 297 -0.12 4.51 -24.99
CA PRO A 297 -0.81 4.60 -26.27
C PRO A 297 -2.31 4.41 -26.08
N THR A 298 -3.12 5.27 -26.70
CA THR A 298 -4.58 5.22 -26.65
C THR A 298 -5.17 5.50 -28.03
N GLN A 299 -6.48 5.31 -28.21
CA GLN A 299 -7.17 5.65 -29.46
C GLN A 299 -7.16 7.16 -29.77
N MET A 300 -6.92 8.02 -28.77
CA MET A 300 -6.78 9.48 -28.95
C MET A 300 -5.35 9.88 -29.30
N GLY A 301 -4.44 8.91 -29.44
CA GLY A 301 -3.00 9.12 -29.56
C GLY A 301 -2.25 8.77 -28.27
N LEU A 302 -1.03 9.28 -28.17
CA LEU A 302 -0.17 9.09 -27.00
C LEU A 302 -0.68 9.96 -25.84
N SER A 303 -0.75 9.39 -24.63
CA SER A 303 -1.27 10.10 -23.47
C SER A 303 -0.43 9.86 -22.23
N LEU A 304 -0.19 10.92 -21.47
CA LEU A 304 0.43 10.86 -20.15
C LEU A 304 -0.66 10.72 -19.10
N ASN A 305 -0.69 9.57 -18.43
CA ASN A 305 -1.57 9.34 -17.28
C ASN A 305 -0.87 9.87 -16.03
N ILE A 306 -1.55 10.78 -15.32
CA ILE A 306 -1.08 11.34 -14.04
C ILE A 306 -2.16 11.17 -12.99
N ASP A 307 -1.80 10.64 -11.83
CA ASP A 307 -2.71 10.54 -10.68
C ASP A 307 -2.01 10.88 -9.38
N ILE A 308 -2.74 11.37 -8.39
CA ILE A 308 -2.20 11.62 -7.06
C ILE A 308 -1.95 10.29 -6.35
N SER A 309 -0.79 10.19 -5.72
CA SER A 309 -0.36 9.01 -4.97
C SER A 309 0.08 9.42 -3.57
N ALA A 310 0.00 8.47 -2.64
CA ALA A 310 0.52 8.64 -1.29
C ALA A 310 1.08 7.30 -0.78
N THR A 311 2.18 7.36 -0.02
CA THR A 311 2.78 6.15 0.57
C THR A 311 3.56 6.48 1.84
N SER A 312 3.91 5.44 2.59
CA SER A 312 4.56 5.55 3.90
C SER A 312 6.09 5.65 3.80
N PHE A 313 6.66 6.54 4.60
CA PHE A 313 8.09 6.79 4.74
C PHE A 313 8.48 6.75 6.22
N TYR A 314 9.72 6.39 6.51
CA TYR A 314 10.24 6.55 7.86
C TYR A 314 10.40 8.04 8.17
N GLU A 315 9.95 8.45 9.35
CA GLU A 315 10.24 9.79 9.85
C GLU A 315 11.77 9.94 10.11
N PRO A 316 12.38 11.09 9.81
CA PRO A 316 13.81 11.32 10.02
C PRO A 316 14.14 11.61 11.50
N LEU A 317 13.83 10.64 12.37
CA LEU A 317 14.01 10.71 13.83
C LEU A 317 15.36 10.17 14.27
N GLN A 318 15.78 10.53 15.49
CA GLN A 318 16.79 9.74 16.20
C GLN A 318 16.28 8.30 16.36
N VAL A 319 17.16 7.32 16.23
CA VAL A 319 16.75 5.91 16.26
C VAL A 319 16.16 5.52 17.62
N VAL A 320 16.62 6.16 18.71
CA VAL A 320 16.01 5.98 20.03
C VAL A 320 14.56 6.42 20.04
N ASP A 321 14.24 7.58 19.46
CA ASP A 321 12.88 8.11 19.41
C ASP A 321 11.99 7.27 18.50
N PHE A 322 12.53 6.83 17.35
CA PHE A 322 11.84 5.86 16.50
C PHE A 322 11.52 4.58 17.28
N ALA A 323 12.49 4.01 18.01
CA ALA A 323 12.29 2.78 18.78
C ALA A 323 11.25 2.99 19.90
N ARG A 324 11.25 4.13 20.58
CA ARG A 324 10.23 4.48 21.58
C ARG A 324 8.83 4.55 20.97
N GLN A 325 8.67 5.25 19.86
CA GLN A 325 7.38 5.37 19.18
C GLN A 325 6.91 4.02 18.59
N TYR A 326 7.81 3.26 17.97
CA TYR A 326 7.49 2.00 17.31
C TYR A 326 7.12 0.89 18.30
N LEU A 327 7.78 0.84 19.46
CA LEU A 327 7.53 -0.14 20.52
C LEU A 327 6.54 0.37 21.59
N ASN A 328 6.01 1.60 21.42
CA ASN A 328 5.13 2.28 22.37
C ASN A 328 5.70 2.31 23.81
N ILE A 329 6.99 2.66 23.93
CA ILE A 329 7.70 2.77 25.21
C ILE A 329 7.52 4.17 25.76
N ARG A 330 6.88 4.27 26.93
CA ARG A 330 6.70 5.55 27.66
C ARG A 330 7.78 5.79 28.71
N ASP A 331 8.24 4.73 29.36
CA ASP A 331 9.31 4.80 30.36
C ASP A 331 10.69 4.86 29.66
N PRO A 332 11.45 5.96 29.79
CA PRO A 332 12.75 6.10 29.16
C PRO A 332 13.82 5.13 29.67
N ASN A 333 13.63 4.52 30.86
CA ASN A 333 14.59 3.63 31.50
C ASN A 333 14.30 2.13 31.26
N ARG A 334 13.14 1.81 30.68
CA ARG A 334 12.74 0.42 30.39
C ARG A 334 13.76 -0.26 29.47
N ALA A 335 14.25 -1.43 29.86
CA ALA A 335 15.06 -2.30 29.00
C ALA A 335 14.20 -2.95 27.89
N LEU A 336 14.81 -3.21 26.73
CA LEU A 336 14.13 -3.89 25.62
C LEU A 336 14.08 -5.40 25.87
N SER A 337 12.89 -6.00 25.74
CA SER A 337 12.76 -7.46 25.73
C SER A 337 13.29 -8.06 24.43
N ASP A 338 13.53 -9.37 24.40
CA ASP A 338 13.91 -10.05 23.15
C ASP A 338 12.85 -9.90 22.04
N ARG A 339 11.56 -9.87 22.42
CA ARG A 339 10.47 -9.62 21.48
C ARG A 339 10.57 -8.22 20.88
N ASP A 340 10.84 -7.21 21.70
CA ASP A 340 11.03 -5.82 21.25
C ASP A 340 12.22 -5.72 20.31
N ARG A 341 13.35 -6.33 20.69
CA ARG A 341 14.59 -6.37 19.92
C ARG A 341 14.38 -7.02 18.55
N VAL A 342 13.71 -8.17 18.49
CA VAL A 342 13.41 -8.85 17.21
C VAL A 342 12.46 -8.01 16.36
N SER A 343 11.46 -7.37 16.96
CA SER A 343 10.54 -6.46 16.26
C SER A 343 11.29 -5.26 15.66
N LEU A 344 12.17 -4.62 16.44
CA LEU A 344 12.97 -3.49 16.01
C LEU A 344 14.02 -3.88 14.96
N LYS A 345 14.68 -5.03 15.12
CA LYS A 345 15.57 -5.62 14.11
C LYS A 345 14.84 -5.81 12.79
N LYS A 346 13.64 -6.38 12.83
CA LYS A 346 12.81 -6.48 11.63
C LYS A 346 12.58 -5.08 11.07
N ALA A 347 12.08 -4.14 11.87
CA ALA A 347 11.70 -2.78 11.46
C ALA A 347 12.84 -1.99 10.78
N LEU A 348 14.06 -2.07 11.29
CA LEU A 348 15.20 -1.26 10.86
C LEU A 348 16.14 -1.95 9.86
N ARG A 349 16.04 -3.26 9.64
CA ARG A 349 16.92 -3.96 8.69
C ARG A 349 16.81 -3.36 7.30
N GLY A 350 17.95 -2.95 6.74
CA GLY A 350 18.07 -2.32 5.43
C GLY A 350 17.87 -0.80 5.41
N VAL A 351 17.42 -0.20 6.52
CA VAL A 351 17.29 1.25 6.68
C VAL A 351 18.68 1.87 6.82
N LYS A 352 18.87 3.02 6.17
CA LYS A 352 20.08 3.85 6.28
C LYS A 352 19.94 4.83 7.43
N VAL A 353 20.99 4.95 8.24
CA VAL A 353 21.10 5.95 9.30
C VAL A 353 22.35 6.79 9.07
N GLU A 354 22.27 8.07 9.44
CA GLU A 354 23.44 8.94 9.54
C GLU A 354 23.90 9.03 11.00
N VAL A 355 25.21 9.04 11.21
CA VAL A 355 25.76 9.22 12.55
C VAL A 355 25.84 10.69 12.92
N THR A 356 25.55 11.00 14.18
CA THR A 356 25.48 12.38 14.68
C THR A 356 26.66 12.79 15.56
N HIS A 357 27.56 11.86 15.90
CA HIS A 357 28.69 12.10 16.79
C HIS A 357 29.96 12.64 16.11
N MET A 358 29.99 12.76 14.78
CA MET A 358 31.17 13.16 14.01
C MET A 358 31.09 14.60 13.47
N GLY A 359 30.33 15.48 14.13
CA GLY A 359 30.18 16.89 13.72
C GLY A 359 29.65 17.01 12.28
N ASP A 360 30.42 17.69 11.42
CA ASP A 360 30.08 17.91 10.01
C ASP A 360 30.18 16.65 9.15
N CYS A 361 30.90 15.62 9.62
CA CYS A 361 31.05 14.35 8.92
C CYS A 361 29.88 13.39 9.19
N ARG A 362 28.73 13.61 8.54
CA ARG A 362 27.53 12.77 8.67
C ARG A 362 27.61 11.48 7.87
N ARG A 363 28.46 10.55 8.29
CA ARG A 363 28.61 9.24 7.63
C ARG A 363 27.30 8.44 7.67
N ARG A 364 26.94 7.83 6.53
CA ARG A 364 25.75 6.98 6.40
C ARG A 364 26.05 5.48 6.44
N TYR A 365 25.26 4.73 7.20
CA TYR A 365 25.36 3.29 7.34
C TYR A 365 24.03 2.60 7.05
N LYS A 366 24.07 1.48 6.32
CA LYS A 366 22.91 0.60 6.14
C LYS A 366 22.86 -0.40 7.29
N ILE A 367 21.76 -0.43 8.02
CA ILE A 367 21.58 -1.35 9.16
C ILE A 367 21.43 -2.77 8.63
N THR A 368 22.24 -3.69 9.16
CA THR A 368 22.17 -5.12 8.90
C THR A 368 21.46 -5.88 10.02
N GLY A 369 21.52 -5.36 11.26
CA GLY A 369 20.89 -5.97 12.42
C GLY A 369 20.84 -5.09 13.67
N VAL A 370 20.44 -5.72 14.77
CA VAL A 370 20.45 -5.17 16.13
C VAL A 370 21.12 -6.22 17.01
N THR A 371 22.05 -5.81 17.87
CA THR A 371 22.85 -6.73 18.69
C THR A 371 21.97 -7.50 19.68
N SER A 372 22.37 -8.74 20.02
CA SER A 372 21.67 -9.52 21.06
C SER A 372 22.03 -9.01 22.47
N ALA A 373 23.28 -8.60 22.70
CA ALA A 373 23.73 -8.03 23.96
C ALA A 373 23.42 -6.52 24.06
N PRO A 374 23.17 -5.99 25.27
CA PRO A 374 23.01 -4.56 25.52
C PRO A 374 24.35 -3.80 25.41
N LEU A 375 24.29 -2.49 25.19
CA LEU A 375 25.44 -1.61 24.98
C LEU A 375 26.48 -1.69 26.12
N ARG A 376 26.06 -1.83 27.39
CA ARG A 376 26.95 -1.97 28.54
C ARG A 376 27.86 -3.21 28.49
N GLU A 377 27.37 -4.30 27.92
CA GLU A 377 28.07 -5.60 27.84
C GLU A 377 28.75 -5.80 26.48
N LEU A 378 28.42 -4.97 25.49
CA LEU A 378 28.89 -5.13 24.12
C LEU A 378 30.36 -4.72 23.98
N THR A 379 31.18 -5.64 23.47
CA THR A 379 32.60 -5.41 23.20
C THR A 379 32.93 -5.57 21.71
N PHE A 380 33.98 -4.91 21.25
CA PHE A 380 34.51 -5.02 19.89
C PHE A 380 36.04 -4.94 19.88
N SER A 381 36.67 -5.41 18.81
CA SER A 381 38.12 -5.29 18.62
C SER A 381 38.47 -3.93 18.04
N VAL A 382 39.31 -3.17 18.75
CA VAL A 382 39.78 -1.85 18.33
C VAL A 382 40.93 -2.02 17.33
N ASP A 383 40.84 -1.36 16.17
CA ASP A 383 41.88 -1.30 15.14
C ASP A 383 42.41 -2.65 14.61
N GLY A 384 41.65 -3.73 14.75
CA GLY A 384 42.08 -5.07 14.34
C GLY A 384 43.21 -5.66 15.19
N SER A 385 43.62 -4.97 16.25
CA SER A 385 44.69 -5.35 17.18
C SER A 385 44.34 -6.54 18.10
N GLY A 386 43.12 -7.07 18.01
CA GLY A 386 42.60 -8.10 18.91
C GLY A 386 42.20 -7.59 20.31
N LYS A 387 42.61 -6.36 20.70
CA LYS A 387 42.24 -5.77 21.99
C LYS A 387 40.74 -5.49 22.05
N LYS A 388 40.04 -6.16 22.97
CA LYS A 388 38.60 -5.97 23.20
C LYS A 388 38.36 -4.73 24.04
N MET A 389 37.39 -3.92 23.61
CA MET A 389 36.94 -2.74 24.34
C MET A 389 35.42 -2.65 24.35
N HIS A 390 34.85 -2.14 25.43
CA HIS A 390 33.41 -1.89 25.51
C HIS A 390 33.01 -0.75 24.57
N VAL A 391 31.91 -0.93 23.84
CA VAL A 391 31.41 0.10 22.92
C VAL A 391 31.07 1.39 23.67
N ALA A 392 30.42 1.30 24.84
CA ALA A 392 30.10 2.47 25.66
C ALA A 392 31.36 3.27 26.06
N ARG A 393 32.41 2.55 26.51
CA ARG A 393 33.69 3.15 26.91
C ARG A 393 34.41 3.79 25.73
N TYR A 394 34.38 3.18 24.55
CA TYR A 394 34.92 3.79 23.34
C TYR A 394 34.27 5.12 23.01
N PHE A 395 32.94 5.20 23.07
CA PHE A 395 32.21 6.43 22.79
C PHE A 395 32.49 7.54 23.82
N GLN A 396 32.65 7.17 25.08
CA GLN A 396 33.08 8.08 26.14
C GLN A 396 34.51 8.59 25.91
N GLU A 397 35.49 7.70 25.72
CA GLU A 397 36.90 8.09 25.60
C GLU A 397 37.20 8.83 24.28
N ARG A 398 36.64 8.36 23.16
CA ARG A 398 36.95 8.88 21.81
C ARG A 398 36.13 10.10 21.43
N TYR A 399 34.84 10.11 21.77
CA TYR A 399 33.90 11.15 21.33
C TYR A 399 33.35 12.00 22.47
N GLN A 400 33.74 11.74 23.73
CA GLN A 400 33.22 12.44 24.91
C GLN A 400 31.69 12.32 25.05
N ILE A 401 31.12 11.18 24.60
CA ILE A 401 29.68 10.91 24.66
C ILE A 401 29.38 9.86 25.72
N GLN A 402 28.64 10.29 26.75
CA GLN A 402 28.04 9.39 27.74
C GLN A 402 26.70 8.88 27.21
N CYS A 403 26.67 7.63 26.73
CA CYS A 403 25.43 7.00 26.28
C CYS A 403 24.51 6.76 27.50
N ARG A 404 23.24 7.17 27.42
CA ARG A 404 22.26 7.04 28.51
C ARG A 404 21.54 5.69 28.48
N ASN A 405 21.16 5.22 27.30
CA ASN A 405 20.42 3.97 27.07
C ASN A 405 21.36 2.75 27.04
N VAL A 406 22.22 2.60 28.04
CA VAL A 406 23.23 1.51 28.12
C VAL A 406 22.64 0.10 28.24
N SER A 407 21.38 0.00 28.69
CA SER A 407 20.62 -1.25 28.75
C SER A 407 20.02 -1.66 27.40
N TRP A 408 20.10 -0.81 26.38
CA TRP A 408 19.57 -1.08 25.04
C TRP A 408 20.64 -1.68 24.13
N PRO A 409 20.25 -2.48 23.12
CA PRO A 409 21.18 -3.01 22.14
C PRO A 409 21.70 -1.91 21.19
N CYS A 410 22.78 -2.21 20.47
CA CYS A 410 23.30 -1.37 19.41
C CYS A 410 22.71 -1.75 18.05
N LEU A 411 22.73 -0.80 17.12
CA LEU A 411 22.56 -1.11 15.70
C LEU A 411 23.84 -1.77 15.18
N GLN A 412 23.66 -2.76 14.31
CA GLN A 412 24.75 -3.41 13.60
C GLN A 412 24.74 -2.97 12.13
N ALA A 413 25.91 -2.60 11.63
CA ALA A 413 26.20 -2.31 10.22
C ALA A 413 27.51 -3.01 9.82
N GLY A 414 27.98 -2.80 8.58
CA GLY A 414 29.18 -3.45 8.07
C GLY A 414 28.93 -4.89 7.60
N SER A 415 30.01 -5.68 7.49
CA SER A 415 29.95 -7.10 7.14
C SER A 415 30.00 -7.97 8.40
N ASP A 416 29.68 -9.25 8.28
CA ASP A 416 29.81 -10.20 9.39
C ASP A 416 31.28 -10.38 9.83
N SER A 417 32.22 -10.23 8.90
CA SER A 417 33.66 -10.25 9.17
C SER A 417 34.20 -8.98 9.84
N LYS A 418 33.53 -7.83 9.63
CA LYS A 418 33.92 -6.54 10.20
C LYS A 418 32.67 -5.76 10.65
N PRO A 419 32.05 -6.18 11.77
CA PRO A 419 30.83 -5.56 12.24
C PRO A 419 31.11 -4.16 12.77
N ILE A 420 30.18 -3.26 12.52
CA ILE A 420 30.17 -1.88 13.03
C ILE A 420 29.02 -1.79 14.02
N TYR A 421 29.33 -1.44 15.26
CA TYR A 421 28.33 -1.26 16.32
C TYR A 421 28.08 0.22 16.56
N LEU A 422 26.83 0.64 16.42
CA LEU A 422 26.41 2.03 16.57
C LEU A 422 25.37 2.12 17.70
N PRO A 423 25.65 2.84 18.80
CA PRO A 423 24.64 3.17 19.78
C PRO A 423 23.45 3.88 19.10
N MET A 424 22.21 3.53 19.48
CA MET A 424 21.02 4.12 18.85
C MET A 424 20.94 5.64 19.06
N GLU A 425 21.50 6.15 20.16
CA GLU A 425 21.53 7.59 20.52
C GLU A 425 22.34 8.45 19.55
N VAL A 426 23.28 7.85 18.82
CA VAL A 426 24.16 8.57 17.90
C VAL A 426 23.77 8.35 16.44
N CYS A 427 22.55 7.86 16.19
CA CYS A 427 22.05 7.50 14.87
C CYS A 427 20.71 8.19 14.59
N LYS A 428 20.64 8.87 13.45
CA LYS A 428 19.41 9.46 12.91
C LYS A 428 18.98 8.73 11.64
N ILE A 429 17.70 8.43 11.49
CA ILE A 429 17.15 7.84 10.26
C ILE A 429 17.28 8.85 9.12
N VAL A 430 17.84 8.41 7.99
CA VAL A 430 17.94 9.24 6.78
C VAL A 430 16.55 9.45 6.17
N GLU A 431 16.23 10.69 5.81
CA GLU A 431 14.94 11.06 5.20
C GLU A 431 14.75 10.40 3.82
N GLY A 432 13.49 10.28 3.37
CA GLY A 432 13.16 9.78 2.03
C GLY A 432 13.25 8.27 1.87
N GLN A 433 13.29 7.53 2.98
CA GLN A 433 13.29 6.07 2.96
C GLN A 433 11.88 5.52 3.08
N ARG A 434 11.43 4.78 2.06
CA ARG A 434 10.09 4.18 2.02
C ARG A 434 9.94 3.11 3.10
N PHE A 435 8.87 3.19 3.89
CA PHE A 435 8.43 2.12 4.77
C PHE A 435 7.61 1.10 3.96
N SER A 436 8.17 -0.08 3.72
CA SER A 436 7.56 -1.10 2.82
C SER A 436 6.91 -2.28 3.56
N LYS A 437 6.83 -2.22 4.89
CA LYS A 437 6.24 -3.29 5.70
C LYS A 437 4.74 -3.09 5.83
N LYS A 438 4.03 -4.16 6.22
CA LYS A 438 2.60 -4.10 6.50
C LYS A 438 2.32 -3.08 7.60
N LEU A 439 1.45 -2.13 7.30
CA LEU A 439 0.96 -1.14 8.26
C LEU A 439 -0.07 -1.77 9.20
N ASN A 440 -0.17 -1.25 10.42
CA ASN A 440 -1.22 -1.63 11.35
C ASN A 440 -2.55 -0.94 11.00
N LYS A 441 -3.65 -1.34 11.66
CA LYS A 441 -4.99 -0.81 11.36
C LYS A 441 -5.09 0.71 11.56
N ASP A 442 -4.45 1.24 12.59
CA ASP A 442 -4.48 2.66 12.92
C ASP A 442 -3.73 3.48 11.85
N GLN A 443 -2.56 2.99 11.43
CA GLN A 443 -1.77 3.57 10.34
C GLN A 443 -2.53 3.54 9.01
N VAL A 444 -3.18 2.44 8.68
CA VAL A 444 -4.03 2.34 7.46
C VAL A 444 -5.15 3.38 7.53
N THR A 445 -5.83 3.48 8.68
CA THR A 445 -6.91 4.46 8.90
C THR A 445 -6.39 5.90 8.78
N ALA A 446 -5.21 6.19 9.33
CA ALA A 446 -4.57 7.50 9.25
C ALA A 446 -4.20 7.86 7.81
N ILE A 447 -3.65 6.93 7.02
CA ILE A 447 -3.40 7.14 5.58
C ILE A 447 -4.71 7.40 4.84
N LEU A 448 -5.74 6.58 5.06
CA LEU A 448 -7.04 6.76 4.41
C LEU A 448 -7.63 8.14 4.73
N LYS A 449 -7.55 8.59 5.99
CA LYS A 449 -8.00 9.92 6.40
C LYS A 449 -7.19 11.04 5.73
N ALA A 450 -5.88 10.85 5.56
CA ALA A 450 -4.99 11.84 4.94
C ALA A 450 -5.09 11.92 3.41
N THR A 451 -5.64 10.88 2.77
CA THR A 451 -5.63 10.69 1.30
C THR A 451 -7.01 10.68 0.67
N CYS A 452 -8.07 10.46 1.45
CA CYS A 452 -9.45 10.46 0.96
C CYS A 452 -9.84 11.86 0.48
N GLN A 453 -10.16 11.97 -0.82
CA GLN A 453 -10.54 13.20 -1.48
C GLN A 453 -11.79 12.97 -2.32
N ARG A 454 -12.66 13.99 -2.39
CA ARG A 454 -13.79 13.97 -3.32
C ARG A 454 -13.28 14.08 -4.77
N PRO A 455 -14.00 13.53 -5.77
CA PRO A 455 -13.57 13.56 -7.17
C PRO A 455 -13.15 14.93 -7.68
N GLN A 456 -13.94 15.99 -7.38
CA GLN A 456 -13.60 17.36 -7.80
C GLN A 456 -12.28 17.85 -7.19
N GLN A 457 -12.02 17.54 -5.91
CA GLN A 457 -10.78 17.94 -5.22
C GLN A 457 -9.57 17.16 -5.74
N ARG A 458 -9.76 15.86 -6.06
CA ARG A 458 -8.71 15.03 -6.66
C ARG A 458 -8.34 15.55 -8.04
N GLU A 459 -9.34 15.88 -8.87
CA GLU A 459 -9.12 16.48 -10.18
C GLU A 459 -8.34 17.80 -10.10
N SER A 460 -8.74 18.72 -9.22
CA SER A 460 -7.98 19.95 -8.99
C SER A 460 -6.55 19.69 -8.51
N SER A 461 -6.34 18.64 -7.71
CA SER A 461 -5.01 18.25 -7.24
C SER A 461 -4.14 17.73 -8.39
N ILE A 462 -4.71 16.93 -9.31
CA ILE A 462 -4.02 16.43 -10.51
C ILE A 462 -3.62 17.60 -11.42
N LEU A 463 -4.52 18.57 -11.65
CA LEU A 463 -4.22 19.74 -12.47
C LEU A 463 -3.11 20.61 -11.86
N LYS A 464 -3.12 20.82 -10.54
CA LYS A 464 -2.03 21.50 -9.83
C LYS A 464 -0.70 20.75 -9.94
N MET A 465 -0.73 19.42 -9.92
CA MET A 465 0.45 18.58 -10.09
C MET A 465 1.03 18.70 -11.51
N LEU A 466 0.16 18.73 -12.52
CA LEU A 466 0.57 18.95 -13.91
C LEU A 466 1.25 20.31 -14.09
N ASP A 467 0.65 21.37 -13.53
CA ASP A 467 1.19 22.74 -13.54
C ASP A 467 2.54 22.83 -12.83
N HIS A 468 2.67 22.19 -11.66
CA HIS A 468 3.93 22.12 -10.92
C HIS A 468 5.04 21.41 -11.71
N ASN A 469 4.71 20.35 -12.44
CA ASN A 469 5.71 19.55 -13.18
C ASN A 469 6.24 20.25 -14.44
N LYS A 470 5.52 21.24 -14.97
CA LYS A 470 5.97 22.09 -16.09
C LYS A 470 6.60 21.31 -17.25
N TYR A 471 5.96 20.21 -17.67
CA TYR A 471 6.53 19.29 -18.67
C TYR A 471 6.99 19.97 -19.97
N ASN A 472 6.32 21.04 -20.41
CA ASN A 472 6.69 21.77 -21.63
C ASN A 472 7.89 22.73 -21.45
N GLU A 473 8.26 23.05 -20.21
CA GLU A 473 9.48 23.82 -19.87
C GLU A 473 10.66 22.89 -19.53
N ASP A 474 10.40 21.58 -19.40
CA ASP A 474 11.44 20.60 -19.07
C ASP A 474 12.43 20.43 -20.23
N LYS A 475 13.72 20.56 -19.93
CA LYS A 475 14.79 20.52 -20.94
C LYS A 475 14.84 19.19 -21.69
N HIS A 476 14.53 18.07 -21.03
CA HIS A 476 14.58 16.75 -21.66
C HIS A 476 13.33 16.56 -22.53
N ALA A 477 12.16 17.00 -22.08
CA ALA A 477 10.97 16.99 -22.91
C ALA A 477 11.16 17.83 -24.19
N GLN A 478 11.71 19.04 -24.08
CA GLN A 478 12.00 19.92 -25.22
C GLN A 478 13.04 19.31 -26.19
N GLU A 479 14.13 18.76 -25.65
CA GLU A 479 15.17 18.09 -26.43
C GLU A 479 14.60 16.95 -27.28
N PHE A 480 13.70 16.13 -26.71
CA PHE A 480 13.07 15.02 -27.41
C PHE A 480 11.81 15.42 -28.21
N GLY A 481 11.46 16.71 -28.23
CA GLY A 481 10.31 17.22 -28.98
C GLY A 481 8.97 16.74 -28.42
N LEU A 482 8.89 16.50 -27.11
CA LEU A 482 7.67 16.15 -26.41
C LEU A 482 6.92 17.42 -25.99
N SER A 483 5.61 17.44 -26.24
CA SER A 483 4.71 18.43 -25.65
C SER A 483 3.50 17.76 -25.03
N VAL A 484 3.15 18.16 -23.81
CA VAL A 484 2.07 17.62 -23.00
C VAL A 484 0.95 18.66 -22.90
N SER A 485 -0.28 18.25 -23.22
CA SER A 485 -1.47 19.07 -23.06
C SER A 485 -1.71 19.42 -21.59
N ASN A 486 -2.20 20.63 -21.33
CA ASN A 486 -2.61 21.07 -19.99
C ASN A 486 -4.08 20.75 -19.66
N GLN A 487 -4.79 20.06 -20.55
CA GLN A 487 -6.21 19.72 -20.40
C GLN A 487 -6.40 18.22 -20.18
N LEU A 488 -7.33 17.89 -19.28
CA LEU A 488 -7.82 16.52 -19.10
C LEU A 488 -8.50 16.04 -20.38
N ALA A 489 -8.27 14.78 -20.74
CA ALA A 489 -8.97 14.18 -21.87
C ALA A 489 -10.48 14.09 -21.60
N SER A 490 -11.27 14.69 -22.48
CA SER A 490 -12.72 14.52 -22.53
C SER A 490 -13.06 13.27 -23.33
N VAL A 491 -13.76 12.33 -22.71
CA VAL A 491 -14.11 11.04 -23.32
C VAL A 491 -15.63 10.89 -23.33
N GLU A 492 -16.17 10.53 -24.49
CA GLU A 492 -17.57 10.12 -24.61
C GLU A 492 -17.77 8.76 -23.94
N ALA A 493 -18.63 8.73 -22.92
CA ALA A 493 -18.98 7.55 -22.15
C ALA A 493 -20.48 7.29 -22.21
N ARG A 494 -20.90 6.14 -21.67
CA ARG A 494 -22.32 5.76 -21.61
C ARG A 494 -22.65 5.20 -20.23
N ILE A 495 -23.74 5.68 -19.65
CA ILE A 495 -24.33 5.10 -18.44
C ILE A 495 -25.23 3.94 -18.89
N LEU A 496 -24.78 2.71 -18.64
CA LEU A 496 -25.57 1.53 -18.97
C LEU A 496 -26.85 1.47 -18.11
N PRO A 497 -27.99 1.02 -18.69
CA PRO A 497 -29.19 0.80 -17.90
C PRO A 497 -28.91 -0.32 -16.88
N PRO A 498 -29.30 -0.14 -15.61
CA PRO A 498 -29.15 -1.20 -14.62
C PRO A 498 -30.05 -2.39 -14.99
N PRO A 499 -29.62 -3.64 -14.71
CA PRO A 499 -30.49 -4.79 -14.90
C PRO A 499 -31.68 -4.73 -13.94
N LYS A 500 -32.84 -5.19 -14.40
CA LYS A 500 -34.02 -5.37 -13.53
C LYS A 500 -33.80 -6.60 -12.67
N LEU A 501 -33.96 -6.44 -11.36
CA LEU A 501 -33.83 -7.54 -10.41
C LEU A 501 -35.21 -8.14 -10.13
N LYS A 502 -35.39 -9.42 -10.47
CA LYS A 502 -36.61 -10.17 -10.16
C LYS A 502 -36.53 -10.74 -8.75
N TYR A 503 -37.62 -10.59 -8.01
CA TYR A 503 -37.83 -11.13 -6.68
C TYR A 503 -39.04 -12.07 -6.66
N HIS A 504 -39.27 -12.75 -5.53
CA HIS A 504 -40.35 -13.70 -5.40
C HIS A 504 -41.72 -13.01 -5.50
N GLU A 505 -42.69 -13.72 -6.11
CA GLU A 505 -44.00 -13.15 -6.47
C GLU A 505 -44.89 -12.83 -5.27
N SER A 506 -44.64 -13.47 -4.12
CA SER A 506 -45.33 -13.19 -2.85
C SER A 506 -44.80 -11.95 -2.11
N GLY A 507 -43.74 -11.31 -2.61
CA GLY A 507 -43.29 -10.01 -2.13
C GLY A 507 -44.21 -8.88 -2.60
N ARG A 508 -44.25 -7.77 -1.84
CA ARG A 508 -45.00 -6.57 -2.26
C ARG A 508 -44.38 -5.93 -3.51
N GLU A 509 -43.06 -6.00 -3.63
CA GLU A 509 -42.29 -5.57 -4.80
C GLU A 509 -41.64 -6.80 -5.47
N LYS A 510 -42.05 -7.10 -6.70
CA LYS A 510 -41.61 -8.29 -7.47
C LYS A 510 -40.43 -7.99 -8.39
N ILE A 511 -40.27 -6.73 -8.77
CA ILE A 511 -39.21 -6.27 -9.66
C ILE A 511 -38.63 -5.00 -9.04
N CYS A 512 -37.32 -4.99 -8.87
CA CYS A 512 -36.58 -3.83 -8.41
C CYS A 512 -35.71 -3.27 -9.55
N ASN A 513 -35.73 -1.95 -9.70
CA ASN A 513 -34.82 -1.24 -10.59
C ASN A 513 -33.73 -0.58 -9.74
N PRO A 514 -32.49 -1.09 -9.74
CA PRO A 514 -31.39 -0.48 -9.00
C PRO A 514 -31.21 0.99 -9.38
N ARG A 515 -30.88 1.83 -8.40
CA ARG A 515 -30.59 3.25 -8.61
C ARG A 515 -29.20 3.56 -8.09
N VAL A 516 -28.38 4.20 -8.93
CA VAL A 516 -27.01 4.61 -8.58
C VAL A 516 -26.19 3.42 -8.04
N GLY A 517 -26.36 2.23 -8.64
CA GLY A 517 -25.66 1.01 -8.24
C GLY A 517 -26.13 0.38 -6.94
N ALA A 518 -27.22 0.85 -6.33
CA ALA A 518 -27.73 0.34 -5.06
C ALA A 518 -29.20 -0.09 -5.14
N TRP A 519 -29.56 -1.06 -4.29
CA TRP A 519 -30.92 -1.49 -4.02
C TRP A 519 -30.99 -2.08 -2.60
N ASN A 520 -32.19 -2.31 -2.08
CA ASN A 520 -32.39 -2.94 -0.76
C ASN A 520 -33.53 -3.96 -0.82
N MET A 521 -33.70 -4.73 0.27
CA MET A 521 -34.70 -5.79 0.41
C MET A 521 -36.06 -5.31 0.93
N ILE A 522 -36.26 -4.00 1.13
CA ILE A 522 -37.54 -3.47 1.65
C ILE A 522 -38.66 -3.86 0.68
N ASN A 523 -39.76 -4.37 1.24
CA ASN A 523 -40.95 -4.85 0.51
C ASN A 523 -40.73 -6.04 -0.45
N LYS A 524 -39.54 -6.65 -0.46
CA LYS A 524 -39.16 -7.74 -1.37
C LYS A 524 -39.00 -9.05 -0.61
N LYS A 525 -39.14 -10.16 -1.33
CA LYS A 525 -38.83 -11.51 -0.82
C LYS A 525 -37.84 -12.21 -1.73
N MET A 526 -36.87 -12.91 -1.14
CA MET A 526 -35.87 -13.71 -1.84
C MET A 526 -36.55 -14.69 -2.80
N VAL A 527 -36.00 -14.85 -4.01
CA VAL A 527 -36.55 -15.76 -5.04
C VAL A 527 -36.67 -17.19 -4.50
N ASN A 528 -35.56 -17.71 -3.96
CA ASN A 528 -35.52 -19.02 -3.32
C ASN A 528 -35.05 -18.83 -1.87
N GLY A 529 -35.97 -18.42 -0.99
CA GLY A 529 -35.68 -18.29 0.43
C GLY A 529 -35.44 -19.66 1.07
N GLY A 530 -34.30 -19.82 1.74
CA GLY A 530 -33.99 -21.04 2.49
C GLY A 530 -34.99 -21.31 3.61
N ARG A 531 -35.11 -22.58 4.01
CA ARG A 531 -35.92 -22.99 5.16
C ARG A 531 -35.03 -23.56 6.26
N ILE A 532 -35.02 -22.92 7.42
CA ILE A 532 -34.22 -23.31 8.59
C ILE A 532 -35.17 -23.65 9.73
N GLN A 533 -35.30 -24.93 10.03
CA GLN A 533 -36.09 -25.46 11.14
C GLN A 533 -35.23 -25.70 12.38
N ASN A 534 -33.98 -26.11 12.19
CA ASN A 534 -33.08 -26.54 13.25
C ASN A 534 -31.85 -25.63 13.30
N TRP A 535 -31.79 -24.74 14.29
CA TRP A 535 -30.63 -23.86 14.50
C TRP A 535 -30.26 -23.79 15.98
N ALA A 536 -29.05 -23.32 16.26
CA ALA A 536 -28.53 -23.09 17.60
C ALA A 536 -27.67 -21.81 17.62
N CYS A 537 -27.42 -21.27 18.81
CA CYS A 537 -26.56 -20.10 18.98
C CYS A 537 -25.60 -20.25 20.17
N ILE A 538 -24.36 -19.81 19.97
CA ILE A 538 -23.33 -19.70 21.01
C ILE A 538 -22.85 -18.25 21.07
N ASN A 539 -22.88 -17.68 22.26
CA ASN A 539 -22.39 -16.33 22.53
C ASN A 539 -21.02 -16.38 23.22
N TYR A 540 -19.97 -16.00 22.50
CA TYR A 540 -18.61 -15.78 23.05
C TYR A 540 -18.35 -14.30 23.36
N SER A 541 -19.29 -13.40 23.09
CA SER A 541 -19.14 -12.00 23.45
C SER A 541 -19.43 -11.77 24.93
N ARG A 542 -19.20 -10.54 25.41
CA ARG A 542 -19.58 -10.11 26.76
C ARG A 542 -21.05 -9.67 26.85
N LEU A 543 -21.83 -9.82 25.78
CA LEU A 543 -23.23 -9.43 25.77
C LEU A 543 -24.05 -10.36 26.70
N PRO A 544 -25.02 -9.82 27.44
CA PRO A 544 -25.97 -10.64 28.20
C PRO A 544 -26.74 -11.60 27.30
N GLU A 545 -27.17 -12.75 27.84
CA GLU A 545 -27.97 -13.75 27.12
C GLU A 545 -29.24 -13.15 26.52
N GLU A 546 -29.95 -12.30 27.27
CA GLU A 546 -31.15 -11.59 26.79
C GLU A 546 -30.89 -10.76 25.52
N ALA A 547 -29.72 -10.10 25.44
CA ALA A 547 -29.34 -9.32 24.27
C ALA A 547 -29.06 -10.23 23.06
N ALA A 548 -28.46 -11.40 23.28
CA ALA A 548 -28.25 -12.41 22.24
C ALA A 548 -29.58 -13.01 21.73
N VAL A 549 -30.52 -13.30 22.63
CA VAL A 549 -31.88 -13.76 22.30
C VAL A 549 -32.62 -12.70 21.48
N HIS A 550 -32.61 -11.44 21.94
CA HIS A 550 -33.25 -10.33 21.24
C HIS A 550 -32.66 -10.12 19.83
N PHE A 551 -31.33 -10.22 19.69
CA PHE A 551 -30.65 -10.16 18.41
C PHE A 551 -31.12 -11.27 17.47
N CYS A 552 -31.14 -12.53 17.92
CA CYS A 552 -31.59 -13.66 17.10
C CYS A 552 -33.05 -13.50 16.67
N ASN A 553 -33.93 -13.10 17.59
CA ASN A 553 -35.35 -12.87 17.29
C ASN A 553 -35.53 -11.76 16.24
N SER A 554 -34.80 -10.65 16.39
CA SER A 554 -34.84 -9.54 15.44
C SER A 554 -34.32 -9.96 14.06
N LEU A 555 -33.22 -10.72 14.02
CA LEU A 555 -32.65 -11.27 12.79
C LEU A 555 -33.66 -12.17 12.08
N PHE A 556 -34.22 -13.15 12.78
CA PHE A 556 -35.14 -14.11 12.16
C PHE A 556 -36.49 -13.51 11.80
N TRP A 557 -36.95 -12.49 12.52
CA TRP A 557 -38.10 -11.71 12.10
C TRP A 557 -37.86 -11.06 10.73
N ILE A 558 -36.68 -10.45 10.53
CA ILE A 558 -36.28 -9.91 9.22
C ILE A 558 -36.17 -11.02 8.18
N CYS A 559 -35.50 -12.14 8.50
CA CYS A 559 -35.36 -13.28 7.59
C CYS A 559 -36.71 -13.79 7.07
N ASN A 560 -37.67 -14.00 7.97
CA ASN A 560 -39.03 -14.43 7.62
C ASN A 560 -39.75 -13.37 6.78
N THR A 561 -39.58 -12.08 7.11
CA THR A 561 -40.16 -10.98 6.34
C THR A 561 -39.66 -10.96 4.89
N ILE A 562 -38.36 -11.22 4.68
CA ILE A 562 -37.73 -11.29 3.35
C ILE A 562 -37.84 -12.67 2.69
N GLY A 563 -38.64 -13.58 3.24
CA GLY A 563 -38.99 -14.86 2.62
C GLY A 563 -38.06 -16.04 2.92
N MET A 564 -37.09 -15.89 3.84
CA MET A 564 -36.31 -17.01 4.38
C MET A 564 -37.03 -17.56 5.61
N ALA A 565 -37.64 -18.73 5.47
CA ALA A 565 -38.50 -19.32 6.50
C ALA A 565 -37.65 -19.91 7.63
N ILE A 566 -37.53 -19.20 8.74
CA ILE A 566 -36.76 -19.62 9.91
C ILE A 566 -37.68 -19.85 11.10
N ASN A 567 -37.58 -21.02 11.72
CA ASN A 567 -38.19 -21.31 13.01
C ASN A 567 -37.57 -20.41 14.09
N PRO A 568 -38.34 -19.54 14.78
CA PRO A 568 -37.78 -18.61 15.77
C PRO A 568 -37.22 -19.29 17.01
N ASN A 569 -37.58 -20.56 17.27
CA ASN A 569 -37.13 -21.29 18.45
C ASN A 569 -35.87 -22.09 18.13
N PRO A 570 -34.77 -21.92 18.89
CA PRO A 570 -33.58 -22.73 18.70
C PRO A 570 -33.80 -24.16 19.19
N VAL A 571 -32.98 -25.08 18.68
CA VAL A 571 -32.99 -26.49 19.08
C VAL A 571 -32.55 -26.66 20.53
N ILE A 572 -31.67 -25.78 21.02
CA ILE A 572 -31.16 -25.72 22.39
C ILE A 572 -31.16 -24.27 22.88
N ASN A 573 -31.19 -24.04 24.19
CA ASN A 573 -31.06 -22.69 24.73
C ASN A 573 -29.75 -22.04 24.28
N ILE A 574 -29.75 -20.72 24.13
CA ILE A 574 -28.55 -19.99 23.70
C ILE A 574 -27.48 -20.17 24.77
N SER A 575 -26.34 -20.74 24.38
CA SER A 575 -25.26 -21.02 25.33
C SER A 575 -24.24 -19.88 25.33
N THR A 576 -23.61 -19.64 26.47
CA THR A 576 -22.49 -18.70 26.58
C THR A 576 -21.18 -19.49 26.61
N GLY A 577 -20.28 -19.19 25.68
CA GLY A 577 -18.99 -19.85 25.54
C GLY A 577 -17.84 -19.00 26.08
N GLN A 578 -16.75 -19.64 26.51
CA GLN A 578 -15.52 -18.94 26.88
C GLN A 578 -14.72 -18.61 25.62
N PRO A 579 -14.35 -17.34 25.36
CA PRO A 579 -13.66 -16.95 24.13
C PRO A 579 -12.37 -17.73 23.85
N ASN A 580 -11.66 -18.13 24.92
CA ASN A 580 -10.40 -18.84 24.83
C ASN A 580 -10.56 -20.35 24.56
N ASN A 581 -11.78 -20.87 24.51
CA ASN A 581 -12.08 -22.29 24.31
C ASN A 581 -13.33 -22.46 23.43
N ILE A 582 -13.19 -22.10 22.15
CA ILE A 582 -14.27 -22.19 21.16
C ILE A 582 -14.67 -23.66 20.94
N GLU A 583 -13.70 -24.55 20.78
CA GLU A 583 -13.90 -25.97 20.49
C GLU A 583 -14.82 -26.67 21.51
N ALA A 584 -14.58 -26.44 22.81
CA ALA A 584 -15.45 -27.01 23.84
C ALA A 584 -16.90 -26.53 23.72
N GLY A 585 -17.12 -25.29 23.29
CA GLY A 585 -18.47 -24.76 23.03
C GLY A 585 -19.13 -25.43 21.82
N LEU A 586 -18.38 -25.66 20.74
CA LEU A 586 -18.88 -26.35 19.55
C LEU A 586 -19.24 -27.81 19.86
N VAL A 587 -18.35 -28.54 20.55
CA VAL A 587 -18.59 -29.92 20.99
C VAL A 587 -19.80 -30.00 21.91
N ASN A 588 -19.98 -29.04 22.81
CA ASN A 588 -21.14 -29.00 23.68
C ASN A 588 -22.45 -28.83 22.88
N VAL A 589 -22.49 -27.91 21.91
CA VAL A 589 -23.65 -27.76 21.04
C VAL A 589 -23.93 -29.01 20.22
N HIS A 590 -22.89 -29.65 19.67
CA HIS A 590 -23.03 -30.92 18.95
C HIS A 590 -23.65 -32.00 19.85
N ASN A 591 -23.10 -32.21 21.05
CA ASN A 591 -23.59 -33.21 21.99
C ASN A 591 -25.03 -32.96 22.47
N GLN A 592 -25.48 -31.70 22.56
CA GLN A 592 -26.86 -31.39 22.94
C GLN A 592 -27.85 -31.47 21.77
N THR A 593 -27.37 -31.33 20.53
CA THR A 593 -28.22 -31.35 19.33
C THR A 593 -28.30 -32.74 18.69
N ALA A 594 -27.23 -33.53 18.71
CA ALA A 594 -27.18 -34.88 18.14
C ALA A 594 -28.26 -35.85 18.69
N PRO A 595 -28.56 -35.89 20.00
CA PRO A 595 -29.60 -36.77 20.55
C PRO A 595 -31.02 -36.41 20.12
N LYS A 596 -31.24 -35.20 19.58
CA LYS A 596 -32.57 -34.71 19.16
C LYS A 596 -32.97 -35.20 17.76
N GLY A 597 -32.15 -36.03 17.11
CA GLY A 597 -32.48 -36.77 15.89
C GLY A 597 -32.71 -35.90 14.65
N ARG A 598 -32.33 -34.62 14.69
CA ARG A 598 -32.49 -33.68 13.57
C ARG A 598 -31.15 -32.98 13.30
N PRO A 599 -30.66 -32.99 12.06
CA PRO A 599 -29.41 -32.31 11.73
C PRO A 599 -29.56 -30.80 11.93
N LEU A 600 -28.56 -30.20 12.57
CA LEU A 600 -28.45 -28.77 12.72
C LEU A 600 -28.21 -28.14 11.33
N GLN A 601 -29.02 -27.16 10.95
CA GLN A 601 -28.93 -26.49 9.64
C GLN A 601 -28.18 -25.16 9.72
N LEU A 602 -28.12 -24.54 10.91
CA LEU A 602 -27.44 -23.27 11.14
C LEU A 602 -26.91 -23.18 12.58
N LEU A 603 -25.67 -22.78 12.74
CA LEU A 603 -25.06 -22.40 14.01
C LEU A 603 -24.70 -20.91 13.98
N LEU A 604 -25.34 -20.11 14.83
CA LEU A 604 -24.99 -18.70 15.02
C LEU A 604 -23.93 -18.56 16.10
N ILE A 605 -22.86 -17.82 15.80
CA ILE A 605 -21.75 -17.60 16.74
C ILE A 605 -21.55 -16.09 16.92
N ILE A 606 -21.80 -15.59 18.14
CA ILE A 606 -21.60 -14.17 18.48
C ILE A 606 -20.20 -14.01 19.05
N LEU A 607 -19.33 -13.27 18.35
CA LEU A 607 -17.92 -13.12 18.70
C LEU A 607 -17.64 -11.80 19.46
N PRO A 608 -16.60 -11.77 20.31
CA PRO A 608 -16.11 -10.52 20.90
C PRO A 608 -15.39 -9.66 19.85
N GLU A 609 -15.34 -8.34 20.07
CA GLU A 609 -14.74 -7.35 19.15
C GLU A 609 -13.22 -7.50 18.92
N ILE A 610 -12.55 -8.40 19.64
CA ILE A 610 -11.09 -8.57 19.57
C ILE A 610 -10.72 -9.44 18.36
N THR A 611 -9.79 -8.99 17.52
CA THR A 611 -9.30 -9.77 16.37
C THR A 611 -8.52 -11.02 16.80
N GLY A 612 -8.93 -12.19 16.30
CA GLY A 612 -8.24 -13.47 16.50
C GLY A 612 -9.14 -14.71 16.43
N PHE A 613 -10.47 -14.52 16.47
CA PHE A 613 -11.46 -15.61 16.61
C PHE A 613 -12.03 -16.14 15.29
N TYR A 614 -11.56 -15.67 14.13
CA TYR A 614 -11.98 -16.17 12.80
C TYR A 614 -11.42 -17.57 12.45
N ARG A 615 -10.73 -18.25 13.38
CA ARG A 615 -10.25 -19.63 13.21
C ARG A 615 -11.36 -20.68 13.07
N ILE A 616 -12.62 -20.26 13.12
CA ILE A 616 -13.80 -21.14 12.99
C ILE A 616 -13.98 -21.58 11.52
N GLU A 617 -13.53 -20.79 10.55
CA GLU A 617 -13.63 -21.15 9.11
C GLU A 617 -12.49 -22.07 8.63
N ASP A 618 -11.38 -22.20 9.39
CA ASP A 618 -10.22 -23.04 9.04
C ASP A 618 -10.39 -24.52 9.46
N GLN A 619 -11.56 -24.90 9.99
CA GLN A 619 -11.86 -26.27 10.40
C GLN A 619 -12.93 -26.88 9.48
N GLU A 620 -12.56 -27.17 8.23
CA GLU A 620 -13.42 -27.88 7.26
C GLU A 620 -13.57 -29.39 7.55
N ASP A 621 -12.90 -29.93 8.58
CA ASP A 621 -12.95 -31.35 8.94
C ASP A 621 -13.60 -31.63 10.31
N LEU A 622 -14.85 -31.18 10.52
CA LEU A 622 -15.69 -31.61 11.65
C LEU A 622 -17.14 -31.91 11.24
#